data_AF-A0A7Y2G3C4-F1
#
_entry.id   AF-A0A7Y2G3C4-F1
#
_cell.length_a   1.000
_cell.length_b   1.000
_cell.length_c   1.000
_cell.angle_alpha   90.00
_cell.angle_beta   90.00
_cell.angle_gamma   90.00
#
_symmetry.space_group_name_H-M   'P 1'
#
loop_
_entity.id
_entity.type
_entity.pdbx_description
1 polymer ?
#
loop_
_entity_poly.entity_id
_entity_poly.type
_entity_poly.pdbx_seq_one_letter_code
_entity_poly.pdbx_strand_id
1 'polypeptide(L)'
;MQFIRPFCDERQSTWCLHCTTSLSEVRTNKDHVPSKCFLKKPYPENLPTVEICAECNNGFSADENYFACVIHAVLAGSLSPDPQHHPEAAKILRHNQGIARRLNTQSEQVDLFPHELPFTVYPDYKRIERVLVKNAKGHAFYEYGEPMLESPSTVEVFPIHQLSADNRARFESSEDVGDLSAWPEVGSRMMDRVMTGRDMLGEWIVVEDGIYRYAVDQAGGLRVRMVIRDYLGAQIQWFH
;
A
#
# COMPACT_ATOMS: atom_id res chain seq x y z
N MET A 1 13.09 -7.97 5.87
CA MET A 1 12.73 -8.59 4.58
C MET A 1 13.80 -9.56 4.13
N GLN A 2 13.58 -10.83 4.44
CA GLN A 2 14.34 -11.94 3.90
C GLN A 2 13.79 -12.36 2.54
N PHE A 3 14.63 -12.95 1.68
CA PHE A 3 14.17 -13.50 0.41
C PHE A 3 13.44 -14.83 0.62
N ILE A 4 12.24 -14.96 0.06
CA ILE A 4 11.48 -16.21 0.00
C ILE A 4 11.24 -16.56 -1.47
N ARG A 5 11.66 -17.77 -1.87
CA ARG A 5 11.45 -18.28 -3.23
C ARG A 5 9.98 -18.73 -3.38
N PRO A 6 9.26 -18.30 -4.43
CA PRO A 6 7.94 -18.81 -4.71
C PRO A 6 8.02 -20.17 -5.42
N PHE A 7 7.02 -21.00 -5.20
CA PHE A 7 6.81 -22.27 -5.91
C PHE A 7 5.40 -22.35 -6.54
N CYS A 8 4.72 -21.21 -6.66
CA CYS A 8 3.44 -21.08 -7.35
C CYS A 8 3.56 -21.33 -8.86
N ASP A 9 2.44 -21.63 -9.52
CA ASP A 9 2.37 -21.92 -10.95
C ASP A 9 2.83 -20.73 -11.81
N GLU A 10 3.87 -20.92 -12.62
CA GLU A 10 4.44 -19.87 -13.48
C GLU A 10 3.44 -19.32 -14.50
N ARG A 11 2.41 -20.10 -14.87
CA ARG A 11 1.34 -19.66 -15.80
C ARG A 11 0.56 -18.46 -15.26
N GLN A 12 0.50 -18.29 -13.95
CA GLN A 12 -0.12 -17.14 -13.31
C GLN A 12 0.66 -15.84 -13.54
N SER A 13 1.92 -15.93 -13.96
CA SER A 13 2.79 -14.79 -14.27
C SER A 13 2.75 -14.38 -15.75
N THR A 14 1.80 -14.89 -16.54
CA THR A 14 1.74 -14.63 -17.99
C THR A 14 1.14 -13.26 -18.33
N TRP A 15 0.31 -12.70 -17.45
CA TRP A 15 -0.49 -11.51 -17.73
C TRP A 15 -0.11 -10.34 -16.83
N CYS A 16 -0.16 -9.12 -17.36
CA CYS A 16 -0.02 -7.93 -16.54
C CYS A 16 -1.18 -7.84 -15.55
N LEU A 17 -0.88 -7.81 -14.25
CA LEU A 17 -1.89 -7.76 -13.18
C LEU A 17 -2.75 -6.48 -13.17
N HIS A 18 -2.40 -5.48 -13.97
CA HIS A 18 -3.14 -4.21 -14.07
C HIS A 18 -4.00 -4.08 -15.33
N CYS A 19 -3.52 -4.54 -16.48
CA CYS A 19 -4.20 -4.34 -17.77
C CYS A 19 -4.51 -5.63 -18.53
N THR A 20 -4.20 -6.79 -17.94
CA THR A 20 -4.43 -8.13 -18.48
C THR A 20 -3.78 -8.41 -19.85
N THR A 21 -2.87 -7.54 -20.32
CA THR A 21 -2.09 -7.77 -21.54
C THR A 21 -1.06 -8.87 -21.30
N SER A 22 -0.83 -9.72 -22.30
CA SER A 22 0.21 -10.75 -22.24
C SER A 22 1.58 -10.11 -22.06
N LEU A 23 2.32 -10.53 -21.04
CA LEU A 23 3.67 -10.02 -20.76
C LEU A 23 4.68 -10.48 -21.82
N SER A 24 4.39 -11.55 -22.57
CA SER A 24 5.25 -12.00 -23.67
C SER A 24 5.21 -11.10 -24.91
N GLU A 25 4.19 -10.24 -25.03
CA GLU A 25 3.94 -9.42 -26.23
C GLU A 25 4.34 -7.95 -26.04
N VAL A 26 4.74 -7.57 -24.83
CA VAL A 26 5.02 -6.17 -24.47
C VAL A 26 6.34 -6.05 -23.71
N ARG A 27 6.87 -4.83 -23.67
CA ARG A 27 8.01 -4.54 -22.81
C ARG A 27 7.59 -4.64 -21.34
N THR A 28 8.34 -5.40 -20.55
CA THR A 28 8.12 -5.55 -19.11
C THR A 28 9.19 -4.85 -18.29
N ASN A 29 8.90 -4.64 -17.01
CA ASN A 29 9.87 -4.28 -16.00
C ASN A 29 9.38 -4.72 -14.60
N LYS A 30 10.24 -4.57 -13.60
CA LYS A 30 9.91 -4.89 -12.21
C LYS A 30 9.32 -3.67 -11.51
N ASP A 31 8.10 -3.82 -11.05
CA ASP A 31 7.43 -2.86 -10.17
C ASP A 31 7.60 -3.26 -8.71
N HIS A 32 7.65 -2.27 -7.81
CA HIS A 32 7.88 -2.48 -6.39
C HIS A 32 6.58 -2.43 -5.63
N VAL A 33 6.42 -3.41 -4.72
CA VAL A 33 5.21 -3.63 -3.92
C VAL A 33 5.67 -3.86 -2.47
N PRO A 34 5.74 -2.83 -1.62
CA PRO A 34 5.12 -1.53 -1.81
C PRO A 34 5.88 -0.57 -2.73
N SER A 35 5.15 0.43 -3.24
CA SER A 35 5.72 1.58 -3.95
C SER A 35 6.81 2.25 -3.09
N LYS A 36 7.99 2.46 -3.67
CA LYS A 36 9.15 3.02 -2.96
C LYS A 36 8.90 4.40 -2.35
N CYS A 37 7.98 5.18 -2.90
CA CYS A 37 7.67 6.52 -2.41
C CYS A 37 7.06 6.52 -1.00
N PHE A 38 6.59 5.37 -0.50
CA PHE A 38 6.10 5.23 0.87
C PHE A 38 7.18 4.84 1.89
N LEU A 39 8.34 4.38 1.42
CA LEU A 39 9.43 3.88 2.25
C LEU A 39 10.52 4.92 2.47
N LYS A 40 11.41 4.69 3.44
CA LYS A 40 12.63 5.47 3.59
C LYS A 40 13.83 4.70 3.05
N LYS A 41 14.86 5.47 2.70
CA LYS A 41 16.17 4.91 2.33
C LYS A 41 17.02 4.73 3.58
N PRO A 42 17.88 3.68 3.64
CA PRO A 42 18.03 2.61 2.65
C PRO A 42 16.82 1.66 2.65
N TYR A 43 16.43 1.18 1.47
CA TYR A 43 15.33 0.21 1.35
C TYR A 43 15.77 -1.17 1.84
N PRO A 44 14.83 -2.03 2.28
CA PRO A 44 15.12 -3.42 2.56
C PRO A 44 15.78 -4.10 1.35
N GLU A 45 16.77 -4.97 1.59
CA GLU A 45 17.53 -5.66 0.54
C GLU A 45 16.63 -6.47 -0.40
N ASN A 46 15.67 -7.19 0.18
CA ASN A 46 14.69 -8.00 -0.55
C ASN A 46 13.32 -7.31 -0.61
N LEU A 47 13.30 -6.04 -0.97
CA LEU A 47 12.05 -5.31 -1.19
C LEU A 47 11.23 -6.01 -2.29
N PRO A 48 9.96 -6.40 -2.05
CA PRO A 48 9.24 -7.20 -3.02
C PRO A 48 9.02 -6.47 -4.35
N THR A 49 9.10 -7.25 -5.42
CA THR A 49 8.86 -6.79 -6.79
C THR A 49 8.05 -7.79 -7.58
N VAL A 50 7.22 -7.29 -8.49
CA VAL A 50 6.42 -8.08 -9.43
C VAL A 50 6.72 -7.63 -10.86
N GLU A 51 6.69 -8.56 -11.81
CA GLU A 51 6.85 -8.22 -13.23
C GLU A 51 5.52 -7.77 -13.83
N ILE A 52 5.51 -6.58 -14.45
CA ILE A 52 4.33 -6.01 -15.10
C ILE A 52 4.72 -5.34 -16.43
N CYS A 53 3.72 -4.96 -17.24
CA CYS A 53 4.00 -4.20 -18.46
C CYS A 53 4.54 -2.79 -18.12
N ALA A 54 5.50 -2.33 -18.93
CA ALA A 54 6.16 -1.05 -18.70
C ALA A 54 5.20 0.15 -18.80
N GLU A 55 4.15 0.05 -19.61
CA GLU A 55 3.11 1.08 -19.72
C GLU A 55 2.36 1.27 -18.40
N CYS A 56 1.89 0.17 -17.79
CA CYS A 56 1.21 0.25 -16.48
C CYS A 56 2.16 0.78 -15.41
N ASN A 57 3.39 0.25 -15.32
CA ASN A 57 4.35 0.70 -14.31
C ASN A 57 4.58 2.22 -14.38
N ASN A 58 4.88 2.73 -15.58
CA ASN A 58 5.07 4.17 -15.78
C ASN A 58 3.78 4.97 -15.52
N GLY A 59 2.62 4.39 -15.84
CA GLY A 59 1.31 5.01 -15.65
C GLY A 59 0.93 5.28 -14.18
N PHE A 60 1.57 4.65 -13.20
CA PHE A 60 1.33 4.92 -11.77
C PHE A 60 2.19 6.04 -11.19
N SER A 61 3.31 6.38 -11.83
CA SER A 61 4.33 7.26 -11.23
C SER A 61 3.79 8.63 -10.80
N ALA A 62 2.88 9.22 -11.59
CA ALA A 62 2.30 10.52 -11.27
C ALA A 62 1.36 10.46 -10.04
N ASP A 63 0.62 9.36 -9.87
CA ASP A 63 -0.31 9.15 -8.78
C ASP A 63 0.42 8.75 -7.50
N GLU A 64 1.45 7.92 -7.60
CA GLU A 64 2.33 7.57 -6.49
C GLU A 64 3.01 8.81 -5.90
N ASN A 65 3.53 9.69 -6.77
CA ASN A 65 4.16 10.94 -6.34
C ASN A 65 3.14 11.93 -5.75
N TYR A 66 1.92 11.96 -6.29
CA TYR A 66 0.83 12.76 -5.72
C TYR A 66 0.46 12.28 -4.33
N PHE A 67 0.23 10.98 -4.17
CA PHE A 67 -0.14 10.39 -2.89
C PHE A 67 0.99 10.53 -1.85
N ALA A 68 2.25 10.38 -2.26
CA ALA A 68 3.39 10.70 -1.39
C ALA A 68 3.36 12.15 -0.89
N CYS A 69 3.00 13.12 -1.73
CA CYS A 69 2.83 14.51 -1.28
C CYS A 69 1.68 14.65 -0.27
N VAL A 70 0.55 14.01 -0.53
CA VAL A 70 -0.63 14.06 0.36
C VAL A 70 -0.29 13.50 1.75
N ILE A 71 0.26 12.29 1.83
CA ILE A 71 0.56 11.65 3.12
C ILE A 71 1.59 12.46 3.91
N HIS A 72 2.61 13.00 3.25
CA HIS A 72 3.62 13.82 3.91
C HIS A 72 3.08 15.18 4.36
N ALA A 73 2.16 15.78 3.62
CA ALA A 73 1.51 17.02 4.03
C ALA A 73 0.63 16.80 5.27
N VAL A 74 -0.17 15.73 5.28
CA VAL A 74 -1.03 15.36 6.40
C VAL A 74 -0.21 15.09 7.66
N LEU A 75 0.84 14.28 7.57
CA LEU A 75 1.71 13.95 8.70
C LEU A 75 2.48 15.16 9.25
N ALA A 76 2.77 16.16 8.40
CA ALA A 76 3.43 17.38 8.81
C ALA A 76 2.45 18.51 9.19
N GLY A 77 1.13 18.28 9.04
CA GLY A 77 0.11 19.30 9.25
C GLY A 77 0.27 20.54 8.36
N SER A 78 0.92 20.41 7.20
CA SER A 78 1.28 21.56 6.37
C SER A 78 1.69 21.17 4.95
N LEU A 79 1.37 22.03 3.98
CA LEU A 79 1.88 21.95 2.59
C LEU A 79 3.24 22.66 2.41
N SER A 80 3.70 23.37 3.44
CA SER A 80 5.00 24.05 3.49
C SER A 80 5.67 23.80 4.84
N PRO A 81 5.95 22.54 5.20
CA PRO A 81 6.41 22.21 6.54
C PRO A 81 7.85 22.66 6.78
N ASP A 82 8.13 23.00 8.03
CA ASP A 82 9.46 23.43 8.48
C ASP A 82 10.49 22.29 8.28
N PRO A 83 11.57 22.51 7.51
CA PRO A 83 12.63 21.53 7.33
C PRO A 83 13.30 21.06 8.63
N GLN A 84 13.29 21.87 9.69
CA GLN A 84 13.90 21.51 10.97
C GLN A 84 13.08 20.45 11.73
N HIS A 85 11.75 20.52 11.62
CA HIS A 85 10.84 19.61 12.31
C HIS A 85 10.39 18.44 11.41
N HIS A 86 10.21 18.67 10.11
CA HIS A 86 9.72 17.68 9.14
C HIS A 86 10.59 17.62 7.88
N PRO A 87 11.87 17.24 7.97
CA PRO A 87 12.83 17.32 6.86
C PRO A 87 12.40 16.53 5.61
N GLU A 88 11.83 15.33 5.79
CA GLU A 88 11.34 14.49 4.69
C GLU A 88 10.16 15.12 3.95
N ALA A 89 9.12 15.52 4.68
CA ALA A 89 7.93 16.14 4.11
C ALA A 89 8.31 17.43 3.39
N ALA A 90 9.15 18.25 4.01
CA ALA A 90 9.63 19.50 3.45
C ALA A 90 10.42 19.26 2.16
N LYS A 91 11.26 18.22 2.10
CA LYS A 91 11.95 17.81 0.87
C LYS A 91 10.98 17.38 -0.22
N ILE A 92 10.06 16.46 0.07
CA ILE A 92 9.12 15.92 -0.93
C ILE A 92 8.22 17.01 -1.51
N LEU A 93 7.64 17.85 -0.65
CA LEU A 93 6.75 18.93 -1.08
C LEU A 93 7.49 20.04 -1.84
N ARG A 94 8.75 20.36 -1.46
CA ARG A 94 9.57 21.32 -2.22
C ARG A 94 9.98 20.82 -3.60
N HIS A 95 10.21 19.51 -3.79
CA HIS A 95 10.48 18.97 -5.12
C HIS A 95 9.21 18.91 -5.98
N ASN A 96 8.04 18.89 -5.34
CA ASN A 96 6.73 18.74 -5.98
C ASN A 96 5.85 19.97 -5.81
N GLN A 97 6.41 21.19 -5.97
CA GLN A 97 5.69 22.44 -5.72
C GLN A 97 4.40 22.56 -6.53
N GLY A 98 4.36 22.04 -7.76
CA GLY A 98 3.15 22.02 -8.58
C GLY A 98 2.02 21.22 -7.93
N ILE A 99 2.34 20.10 -7.27
CA ILE A 99 1.36 19.30 -6.52
C ILE A 99 0.93 20.05 -5.25
N ALA A 100 1.90 20.55 -4.47
CA ALA A 100 1.63 21.27 -3.22
C ALA A 100 0.74 22.51 -3.45
N ARG A 101 1.00 23.29 -4.51
CA ARG A 101 0.16 24.44 -4.87
C ARG A 101 -1.27 24.05 -5.21
N ARG A 102 -1.48 22.96 -5.94
CA ARG A 102 -2.84 22.47 -6.25
C ARG A 102 -3.57 22.00 -4.99
N LEU A 103 -2.89 21.24 -4.14
CA LEU A 103 -3.46 20.83 -2.85
C LEU A 103 -3.84 22.03 -1.99
N ASN A 104 -3.03 23.11 -2.02
CA ASN A 104 -3.29 24.33 -1.25
C ASN A 104 -4.58 25.03 -1.66
N THR A 105 -4.95 24.97 -2.94
CA THR A 105 -6.23 25.52 -3.41
C THR A 105 -7.44 24.68 -2.98
N GLN A 106 -7.20 23.48 -2.45
CA GLN A 106 -8.19 22.50 -2.04
C GLN A 106 -8.03 22.12 -0.56
N SER A 107 -7.37 22.95 0.24
CA SER A 107 -7.13 22.71 1.66
C SER A 107 -7.74 23.81 2.49
N GLU A 108 -8.27 23.44 3.65
CA GLU A 108 -8.75 24.38 4.65
C GLU A 108 -7.80 24.34 5.84
N GLN A 109 -7.39 25.53 6.25
CA GLN A 109 -6.66 25.75 7.48
C GLN A 109 -7.59 26.54 8.38
N VAL A 110 -8.02 25.94 9.50
CA VAL A 110 -8.89 26.62 10.46
C VAL A 110 -8.04 26.98 11.66
N ASP A 111 -7.94 28.25 12.04
CA ASP A 111 -7.31 28.64 13.30
C ASP A 111 -8.25 28.30 14.46
N LEU A 112 -8.16 27.07 15.00
CA LEU A 112 -8.97 26.66 16.17
C LEU A 112 -8.40 27.22 17.48
N PHE A 113 -7.07 27.31 17.61
CA PHE A 113 -6.41 27.85 18.79
C PHE A 113 -5.16 28.65 18.40
N PRO A 114 -4.67 29.59 19.24
CA PRO A 114 -3.52 30.45 18.93
C PRO A 114 -2.20 29.75 18.57
N HIS A 115 -2.13 28.41 18.67
CA HIS A 115 -0.96 27.60 18.32
C HIS A 115 -1.30 26.26 17.64
N GLU A 116 -2.57 26.02 17.29
CA GLU A 116 -2.98 24.77 16.62
C GLU A 116 -3.98 25.04 15.50
N LEU A 117 -3.56 24.64 14.30
CA LEU A 117 -4.34 24.71 13.07
C LEU A 117 -4.74 23.28 12.73
N PRO A 118 -6.02 22.87 12.80
CA PRO A 118 -6.49 21.77 11.98
C PRO A 118 -6.10 22.04 10.53
N PHE A 119 -5.25 21.14 10.04
CA PHE A 119 -4.85 21.09 8.66
C PHE A 119 -5.65 19.99 7.99
N THR A 120 -6.58 20.38 7.10
CA THR A 120 -7.37 19.44 6.33
C THR A 120 -7.04 19.59 4.85
N VAL A 121 -6.70 18.48 4.21
CA VAL A 121 -6.56 18.39 2.75
C VAL A 121 -7.68 17.54 2.20
N TYR A 122 -8.24 17.96 1.06
CA TYR A 122 -9.22 17.19 0.32
C TYR A 122 -8.56 16.65 -0.97
N PRO A 123 -7.76 15.57 -0.87
CA PRO A 123 -7.04 15.04 -2.02
C PRO A 123 -8.00 14.41 -3.03
N ASP A 124 -7.54 14.27 -4.28
CA ASP A 124 -8.21 13.47 -5.29
C ASP A 124 -8.16 11.99 -4.87
N TYR A 125 -9.28 11.52 -4.31
CA TYR A 125 -9.43 10.18 -3.78
C TYR A 125 -9.17 9.10 -4.85
N LYS A 126 -9.54 9.35 -6.12
CA LYS A 126 -9.34 8.35 -7.19
C LYS A 126 -7.87 8.06 -7.44
N ARG A 127 -7.00 9.06 -7.27
CA ARG A 127 -5.55 8.90 -7.43
C ARG A 127 -4.95 8.11 -6.28
N ILE A 128 -5.45 8.31 -5.06
CA ILE A 128 -5.05 7.53 -3.88
C ILE A 128 -5.51 6.08 -4.02
N GLU A 129 -6.79 5.88 -4.33
CA GLU A 129 -7.39 4.56 -4.55
C GLU A 129 -6.62 3.77 -5.61
N ARG A 130 -6.31 4.39 -6.76
CA ARG A 130 -5.55 3.75 -7.83
C ARG A 130 -4.19 3.21 -7.36
N VAL A 131 -3.48 3.94 -6.51
CA VAL A 131 -2.19 3.50 -5.97
C VAL A 131 -2.36 2.43 -4.89
N LEU A 132 -3.39 2.53 -4.04
CA LEU A 132 -3.69 1.52 -3.03
C LEU A 132 -4.07 0.19 -3.67
N VAL A 133 -4.94 0.20 -4.67
CA VAL A 133 -5.33 -1.00 -5.44
C VAL A 133 -4.12 -1.57 -6.19
N LYS A 134 -3.25 -0.72 -6.76
CA LYS A 134 -2.00 -1.15 -7.38
C LYS A 134 -1.12 -1.94 -6.41
N ASN A 135 -0.89 -1.40 -5.22
CA ASN A 135 -0.12 -2.07 -4.17
C ASN A 135 -0.81 -3.35 -3.69
N ALA A 136 -2.15 -3.32 -3.53
CA ALA A 136 -2.91 -4.47 -3.06
C ALA A 136 -2.83 -5.65 -4.03
N LYS A 137 -3.07 -5.44 -5.33
CA LYS A 137 -2.91 -6.47 -6.36
C LYS A 137 -1.47 -7.01 -6.40
N GLY A 138 -0.50 -6.12 -6.19
CA GLY A 138 0.91 -6.47 -6.08
C GLY A 138 1.23 -7.40 -4.91
N HIS A 139 0.73 -7.07 -3.71
CA HIS A 139 0.91 -7.88 -2.50
C HIS A 139 0.21 -9.23 -2.61
N ALA A 140 -1.02 -9.23 -3.12
CA ALA A 140 -1.78 -10.44 -3.43
C ALA A 140 -0.95 -11.39 -4.31
N PHE A 141 -0.49 -10.88 -5.46
CA PHE A 141 0.26 -11.67 -6.41
C PHE A 141 1.65 -12.09 -5.87
N TYR A 142 2.33 -11.21 -5.15
CA TYR A 142 3.66 -11.53 -4.60
C TYR A 142 3.58 -12.63 -3.53
N GLU A 143 2.58 -12.58 -2.66
CA GLU A 143 2.47 -13.52 -1.54
C GLU A 143 1.78 -14.83 -1.92
N TYR A 144 0.67 -14.77 -2.66
CA TYR A 144 -0.15 -15.94 -3.02
C TYR A 144 0.16 -16.48 -4.43
N GLY A 145 0.72 -15.69 -5.34
CA GLY A 145 0.93 -16.08 -6.73
C GLY A 145 -0.33 -15.97 -7.60
N GLU A 146 -1.46 -15.55 -7.03
CA GLU A 146 -2.73 -15.38 -7.72
C GLU A 146 -2.92 -13.93 -8.21
N PRO A 147 -3.10 -13.69 -9.52
CA PRO A 147 -3.28 -12.34 -10.05
C PRO A 147 -4.73 -11.89 -9.89
N MET A 148 -4.94 -10.82 -9.12
CA MET A 148 -6.25 -10.17 -9.00
C MET A 148 -6.51 -9.29 -10.24
N LEU A 149 -7.03 -9.88 -11.33
CA LEU A 149 -7.22 -9.18 -12.60
C LEU A 149 -8.41 -8.22 -12.58
N GLU A 150 -9.47 -8.57 -11.86
CA GLU A 150 -10.68 -7.75 -11.76
C GLU A 150 -10.52 -6.55 -10.82
N SER A 151 -11.49 -5.64 -10.86
CA SER A 151 -11.59 -4.56 -9.86
C SER A 151 -11.95 -5.14 -8.49
N PRO A 152 -11.41 -4.59 -7.40
CA PRO A 152 -11.82 -5.01 -6.07
C PRO A 152 -13.30 -4.73 -5.83
N SER A 153 -13.93 -5.59 -5.05
CA SER A 153 -15.32 -5.45 -4.60
C SER A 153 -15.47 -4.31 -3.60
N THR A 154 -14.46 -4.10 -2.74
CA THR A 154 -14.43 -3.01 -1.77
C THR A 154 -13.03 -2.40 -1.68
N VAL A 155 -12.99 -1.08 -1.48
CA VAL A 155 -11.78 -0.33 -1.12
C VAL A 155 -12.14 0.62 0.01
N GLU A 156 -11.60 0.35 1.19
CA GLU A 156 -11.78 1.16 2.38
C GLU A 156 -10.46 1.83 2.75
N VAL A 157 -10.50 3.12 3.05
CA VAL A 157 -9.33 3.94 3.38
C VAL A 157 -9.67 4.82 4.56
N PHE A 158 -8.86 4.79 5.61
CA PHE A 158 -9.15 5.50 6.85
C PHE A 158 -7.87 5.86 7.62
N PRO A 159 -7.87 6.96 8.37
CA PRO A 159 -6.83 7.18 9.37
C PRO A 159 -7.02 6.20 10.54
N ILE A 160 -6.01 5.41 10.89
CA ILE A 160 -6.11 4.32 11.87
C ILE A 160 -6.52 4.84 13.26
N HIS A 161 -6.05 6.02 13.63
CA HIS A 161 -6.36 6.65 14.90
C HIS A 161 -7.81 7.14 15.00
N GLN A 162 -8.56 7.18 13.89
CA GLN A 162 -9.98 7.54 13.86
C GLN A 162 -10.91 6.32 13.96
N LEU A 163 -10.39 5.10 13.88
CA LEU A 163 -11.19 3.90 14.10
C LEU A 163 -11.61 3.81 15.58
N SER A 164 -12.83 3.33 15.82
CA SER A 164 -13.23 2.86 17.15
C SER A 164 -12.34 1.69 17.58
N ALA A 165 -12.27 1.42 18.88
CA ALA A 165 -11.50 0.27 19.40
C ALA A 165 -11.90 -1.04 18.72
N ASP A 166 -13.22 -1.27 18.54
CA ASP A 166 -13.74 -2.48 17.90
C ASP A 166 -13.39 -2.54 16.41
N ASN A 167 -13.55 -1.45 15.66
CA ASN A 167 -13.20 -1.43 14.24
C ASN A 167 -11.69 -1.58 14.05
N ARG A 168 -10.88 -1.02 14.95
CA ARG A 168 -9.44 -1.19 14.94
C ARG A 168 -9.04 -2.63 15.24
N ALA A 169 -9.64 -3.27 16.24
CA ALA A 169 -9.41 -4.68 16.53
C ALA A 169 -9.73 -5.57 15.32
N ARG A 170 -10.89 -5.34 14.68
CA ARG A 170 -11.31 -6.05 13.45
C ARG A 170 -10.39 -5.82 12.27
N PHE A 171 -9.82 -4.62 12.14
CA PHE A 171 -8.85 -4.33 11.08
C PHE A 171 -7.49 -4.98 11.35
N GLU A 172 -7.05 -4.98 12.61
CA GLU A 172 -5.72 -5.49 13.01
C GLU A 172 -5.67 -7.02 13.12
N SER A 173 -6.82 -7.70 13.16
CA SER A 173 -6.98 -9.14 13.37
C SER A 173 -7.72 -9.84 12.22
N SER A 174 -7.36 -11.09 11.92
CA SER A 174 -8.10 -11.96 11.00
C SER A 174 -9.19 -12.79 11.70
N GLU A 175 -9.57 -12.46 12.95
CA GLU A 175 -10.44 -13.20 13.89
C GLU A 175 -11.74 -13.86 13.35
N ASP A 176 -12.17 -13.59 12.12
CA ASP A 176 -13.19 -14.40 11.42
C ASP A 176 -12.63 -15.77 10.92
N VAL A 177 -11.33 -16.02 11.05
CA VAL A 177 -10.62 -17.21 10.55
C VAL A 177 -10.46 -18.27 11.66
N GLY A 178 -11.59 -18.78 12.13
CA GLY A 178 -11.66 -19.93 13.05
C GLY A 178 -11.70 -21.29 12.35
N ASP A 179 -11.48 -21.33 11.04
CA ASP A 179 -11.74 -22.51 10.22
C ASP A 179 -10.48 -22.95 9.46
N LEU A 180 -10.31 -24.27 9.32
CA LEU A 180 -9.19 -24.90 8.60
C LEU A 180 -9.16 -24.55 7.09
N SER A 181 -10.02 -23.63 6.65
CA SER A 181 -10.21 -23.17 5.27
C SER A 181 -9.31 -21.99 4.85
N ALA A 182 -8.53 -21.40 5.76
CA ALA A 182 -7.68 -20.24 5.47
C ALA A 182 -6.18 -20.53 5.33
N TRP A 183 -5.82 -21.80 5.11
CA TRP A 183 -4.43 -22.13 4.78
C TRP A 183 -4.06 -21.52 3.43
N PRO A 184 -2.92 -20.80 3.33
CA PRO A 184 -2.46 -20.28 2.05
C PRO A 184 -2.25 -21.37 1.01
N GLU A 185 -2.20 -21.01 -0.28
CA GLU A 185 -1.88 -21.97 -1.33
C GLU A 185 -0.51 -22.63 -1.09
N VAL A 186 -0.44 -23.96 -1.26
CA VAL A 186 0.82 -24.70 -1.14
C VAL A 186 1.82 -24.19 -2.18
N GLY A 187 3.00 -23.78 -1.72
CA GLY A 187 4.06 -23.23 -2.57
C GLY A 187 4.02 -21.70 -2.70
N SER A 188 3.01 -21.03 -2.15
CA SER A 188 3.00 -19.58 -1.98
C SER A 188 4.09 -19.10 -1.00
N ARG A 189 4.46 -17.82 -1.07
CA ARG A 189 5.36 -17.23 -0.06
C ARG A 189 4.66 -17.12 1.28
N MET A 190 3.36 -16.84 1.27
CA MET A 190 2.58 -16.76 2.50
C MET A 190 2.60 -18.08 3.29
N MET A 191 2.57 -19.24 2.62
CA MET A 191 2.71 -20.53 3.30
C MET A 191 4.03 -20.64 4.08
N ASP A 192 5.15 -20.26 3.47
CA ASP A 192 6.45 -20.26 4.15
C ASP A 192 6.47 -19.30 5.34
N ARG A 193 5.88 -18.11 5.19
CA ARG A 193 5.79 -17.13 6.27
C ARG A 193 4.97 -17.62 7.45
N VAL A 194 3.79 -18.19 7.21
CA VAL A 194 2.94 -18.77 8.27
C VAL A 194 3.66 -19.92 8.98
N MET A 195 4.42 -20.75 8.25
CA MET A 195 5.20 -21.85 8.82
C MET A 195 6.40 -21.39 9.65
N THR A 196 7.06 -20.30 9.24
CA THR A 196 8.36 -19.88 9.80
C THR A 196 8.30 -18.64 10.68
N GLY A 197 7.19 -17.88 10.64
CA GLY A 197 7.04 -16.57 11.29
C GLY A 197 7.94 -15.47 10.70
N ARG A 198 8.55 -15.68 9.52
CA ARG A 198 9.56 -14.77 8.98
C ARG A 198 8.99 -13.45 8.47
N ASP A 199 9.63 -12.36 8.90
CA ASP A 199 9.22 -10.96 8.65
C ASP A 199 7.79 -10.64 9.12
N MET A 200 7.22 -11.46 10.02
CA MET A 200 5.85 -11.31 10.52
C MET A 200 5.80 -10.76 11.95
N LEU A 201 4.82 -9.89 12.20
CA LEU A 201 4.37 -9.48 13.52
C LEU A 201 2.87 -9.78 13.63
N GLY A 202 2.53 -10.89 14.28
CA GLY A 202 1.17 -11.46 14.15
C GLY A 202 0.94 -11.84 12.69
N GLU A 203 -0.13 -11.33 12.09
CA GLU A 203 -0.49 -11.56 10.67
C GLU A 203 0.20 -10.59 9.70
N TRP A 204 0.85 -9.56 10.21
CA TRP A 204 1.39 -8.48 9.41
C TRP A 204 2.79 -8.80 8.91
N ILE A 205 3.02 -8.68 7.61
CA ILE A 205 4.34 -8.63 7.01
C ILE A 205 4.86 -7.20 7.18
N VAL A 206 5.94 -7.04 7.94
CA VAL A 206 6.54 -5.73 8.25
C VAL A 206 7.65 -5.45 7.24
N VAL A 207 7.39 -4.52 6.31
CA VAL A 207 8.38 -4.12 5.28
C VAL A 207 9.37 -3.12 5.85
N GLU A 208 8.86 -2.12 6.57
CA GLU A 208 9.65 -1.12 7.29
C GLU A 208 8.86 -0.70 8.53
N ASP A 209 9.47 -0.85 9.71
CA ASP A 209 8.82 -0.64 11.00
C ASP A 209 8.25 0.79 11.12
N GLY A 210 7.00 0.87 11.58
CA GLY A 210 6.21 2.12 11.66
C GLY A 210 5.95 2.85 10.34
N ILE A 211 6.34 2.29 9.19
CA ILE A 211 6.29 2.96 7.88
C ILE A 211 5.46 2.19 6.86
N TYR A 212 5.65 0.88 6.75
CA TYR A 212 4.83 0.07 5.88
C TYR A 212 4.73 -1.37 6.38
N ARG A 213 3.49 -1.80 6.61
CA ARG A 213 3.13 -3.21 6.85
C ARG A 213 1.90 -3.57 6.05
N TYR A 214 1.79 -4.83 5.66
CA TYR A 214 0.61 -5.35 4.97
C TYR A 214 0.30 -6.77 5.44
N ALA A 215 -0.94 -7.18 5.28
CA ALA A 215 -1.39 -8.54 5.49
C ALA A 215 -2.20 -8.98 4.27
N VAL A 216 -2.07 -10.24 3.88
CA VAL A 216 -2.87 -10.86 2.84
C VAL A 216 -3.51 -12.10 3.44
N ASP A 217 -4.83 -12.19 3.37
CA ASP A 217 -5.58 -13.31 3.90
C ASP A 217 -6.68 -13.74 2.91
N GLN A 218 -7.04 -15.02 2.97
CA GLN A 218 -8.03 -15.63 2.09
C GLN A 218 -9.13 -16.28 2.94
N ALA A 219 -10.30 -15.65 3.00
CA ALA A 219 -11.46 -16.11 3.75
C ALA A 219 -12.75 -15.71 3.02
N GLY A 220 -13.30 -16.62 2.21
CA GLY A 220 -14.45 -16.34 1.33
C GLY A 220 -14.15 -15.39 0.16
N GLY A 221 -12.88 -15.06 -0.03
CA GLY A 221 -12.36 -14.06 -0.95
C GLY A 221 -10.94 -13.64 -0.56
N LEU A 222 -10.23 -12.94 -1.43
CA LEU A 222 -8.90 -12.40 -1.10
C LEU A 222 -9.04 -11.02 -0.47
N ARG A 223 -8.39 -10.81 0.67
CA ARG A 223 -8.32 -9.52 1.36
C ARG A 223 -6.87 -9.09 1.53
N VAL A 224 -6.59 -7.83 1.19
CA VAL A 224 -5.30 -7.18 1.45
C VAL A 224 -5.53 -5.99 2.37
N ARG A 225 -4.85 -6.01 3.51
CA ARG A 225 -4.80 -4.89 4.45
C ARG A 225 -3.41 -4.27 4.39
N MET A 226 -3.32 -2.95 4.48
CA MET A 226 -2.04 -2.25 4.54
C MET A 226 -2.11 -1.04 5.45
N VAL A 227 -0.98 -0.73 6.07
CA VAL A 227 -0.77 0.45 6.91
C VAL A 227 0.43 1.22 6.40
N ILE A 228 0.22 2.50 6.14
CA ILE A 228 1.25 3.45 5.68
C ILE A 228 1.51 4.48 6.78
N ARG A 229 2.75 4.52 7.26
CA ARG A 229 3.29 5.46 8.27
C ARG A 229 2.51 5.50 9.58
N ASP A 230 2.00 4.34 10.01
CA ASP A 230 1.10 4.16 11.17
C ASP A 230 -0.09 5.13 11.22
N TYR A 231 -0.41 5.73 10.08
CA TYR A 231 -1.43 6.77 9.97
C TYR A 231 -2.57 6.29 9.10
N LEU A 232 -2.28 5.88 7.86
CA LEU A 232 -3.32 5.50 6.89
C LEU A 232 -3.46 3.98 6.83
N GLY A 233 -4.63 3.48 7.18
CA GLY A 233 -5.05 2.11 6.93
C GLY A 233 -5.81 2.03 5.61
N ALA A 234 -5.63 0.92 4.90
CA ALA A 234 -6.46 0.56 3.76
C ALA A 234 -6.79 -0.93 3.79
N GLN A 235 -8.02 -1.26 3.40
CA GLN A 235 -8.50 -2.63 3.23
C GLN A 235 -9.10 -2.76 1.82
N ILE A 236 -8.62 -3.73 1.06
CA ILE A 236 -9.05 -3.99 -0.31
C ILE A 236 -9.46 -5.47 -0.39
N GLN A 237 -10.65 -5.74 -0.93
CA GLN A 237 -11.21 -7.09 -0.96
C GLN A 237 -11.74 -7.47 -2.34
N TRP A 238 -11.56 -8.74 -2.70
CA TRP A 238 -12.13 -9.39 -3.87
C TRP A 238 -12.97 -10.59 -3.39
N PHE A 239 -14.23 -10.65 -3.79
CA PHE A 239 -15.07 -11.83 -3.61
C PHE A 239 -14.90 -12.79 -4.79
N HIS A 240 -15.04 -14.09 -4.51
CA HIS A 240 -15.14 -15.13 -5.54
C HIS A 240 -16.60 -15.38 -5.91
#